data_AF-A0A927AWH5-F1
#
_entry.id   AF-A0A927AWH5-F1
#
_cell.length_a   1.000
_cell.length_b   1.000
_cell.length_c   1.000
_cell.angle_alpha   90.00
_cell.angle_beta   90.00
_cell.angle_gamma   90.00
#
_symmetry.space_group_name_H-M   'P 1'
#
loop_
_entity.id
_entity.type
_entity.pdbx_description
1 polymer ?
#
loop_
_entity_poly.entity_id
_entity_poly.type
_entity_poly.pdbx_seq_one_letter_code
_entity_poly.pdbx_strand_id
1 'polypeptide(L)'
;MKSLSIQIPKACHERWEEMQPAERGRFCANCRKVVVDYTALSDKELMAVFQKTSAPGCGRFRNDQLNCFINPARQNLSGWRHWISFLAAGILGLQTVRAQSNQTNSFAERTTTPKNSLRPIIPDIPPIKSSSDTDMSWTVSGRFMRSDSAGNVSPVAQAHVTIGQTGKTWQTRTDSTGSFSLSVSGKRRITEFAIWCSNTGRLHAKTTFSASPLSPSIVLEDIVAYEPEHMRDITGGGIVLIRKPSRLKVWMRKLFQ
;
A
#
# COMPACT_ATOMS: atom_id res chain seq x y z
N MET A 1 -6.62 -7.79 -17.15
CA MET A 1 -6.25 -6.50 -17.77
C MET A 1 -4.71 -6.40 -17.81
N LYS A 2 -4.12 -5.88 -18.90
CA LYS A 2 -2.66 -5.80 -19.07
C LYS A 2 -2.13 -4.55 -18.37
N SER A 3 -0.97 -4.65 -17.72
CA SER A 3 -0.29 -3.48 -17.14
C SER A 3 0.29 -2.58 -18.23
N LEU A 4 0.26 -1.29 -17.97
CA LEU A 4 0.65 -0.22 -18.89
C LEU A 4 1.65 0.70 -18.20
N SER A 5 2.69 1.10 -18.92
CA SER A 5 3.59 2.18 -18.51
C SER A 5 3.55 3.29 -19.56
N ILE A 6 3.49 4.53 -19.08
CA ILE A 6 3.41 5.74 -19.89
C ILE A 6 4.78 6.40 -19.86
N GLN A 7 5.31 6.70 -21.05
CA GLN A 7 6.61 7.33 -21.21
C GLN A 7 6.52 8.52 -22.17
N ILE A 8 7.38 9.50 -21.96
CA ILE A 8 7.55 10.65 -22.84
C ILE A 8 9.05 10.77 -23.14
N PRO A 9 9.56 10.06 -24.17
CA PRO A 9 11.00 10.03 -24.46
C PRO A 9 11.57 11.38 -24.87
N LYS A 10 10.74 12.23 -25.48
CA LYS A 10 11.09 13.60 -25.90
C LYS A 10 10.11 14.57 -25.29
N ALA A 11 10.37 14.98 -24.04
CA ALA A 11 9.58 15.97 -23.33
C ALA A 11 9.68 17.34 -24.02
N CYS A 12 8.57 18.06 -24.06
CA CYS A 12 8.47 19.46 -24.38
C CYS A 12 8.32 20.22 -23.05
N HIS A 13 9.04 21.32 -22.90
CA HIS A 13 9.11 22.11 -21.67
C HIS A 13 8.42 23.47 -21.83
N GLU A 14 7.54 23.61 -22.82
CA GLU A 14 6.73 24.81 -23.01
C GLU A 14 5.78 24.98 -21.83
N ARG A 15 5.55 26.21 -21.37
CA ARG A 15 4.59 26.48 -20.30
C ARG A 15 3.16 26.25 -20.76
N TRP A 16 2.38 25.55 -19.95
CA TRP A 16 0.98 25.22 -20.27
C TRP A 16 0.12 26.49 -20.43
N GLU A 17 0.40 27.49 -19.60
CA GLU A 17 -0.33 28.76 -19.56
C GLU A 17 -0.15 29.57 -20.85
N GLU A 18 0.99 29.40 -21.51
CA GLU A 18 1.39 30.09 -22.75
C GLU A 18 0.84 29.39 -24.02
N MET A 19 0.27 28.19 -23.88
CA MET A 19 -0.33 27.45 -25.00
C MET A 19 -1.69 28.00 -25.42
N GLN A 20 -2.07 27.84 -26.70
CA GLN A 20 -3.37 28.31 -27.19
C GLN A 20 -4.50 27.32 -26.84
N PRO A 21 -5.71 27.78 -26.46
CA PRO A 21 -6.85 26.88 -26.23
C PRO A 21 -7.21 26.05 -27.47
N ALA A 22 -7.58 24.79 -27.28
CA ALA A 22 -8.06 23.88 -28.32
C ALA A 22 -9.21 23.01 -27.77
N GLU A 23 -9.98 22.34 -28.65
CA GLU A 23 -11.20 21.60 -28.25
C GLU A 23 -10.98 20.55 -27.14
N ARG A 24 -9.81 19.87 -27.14
CA ARG A 24 -9.49 18.78 -26.19
C ARG A 24 -8.22 19.03 -25.38
N GLY A 25 -7.82 20.28 -25.22
CA GLY A 25 -6.60 20.63 -24.51
C GLY A 25 -6.05 21.98 -24.94
N ARG A 26 -4.72 22.09 -25.06
CA ARG A 26 -4.07 23.30 -25.56
C ARG A 26 -3.07 22.99 -26.66
N PHE A 27 -2.99 23.83 -27.68
CA PHE A 27 -2.02 23.70 -28.75
C PHE A 27 -0.67 24.30 -28.33
N CYS A 28 0.36 23.45 -28.36
CA CYS A 28 1.74 23.86 -28.11
C CYS A 28 2.43 24.23 -29.43
N ALA A 29 2.91 25.47 -29.54
CA ALA A 29 3.59 25.96 -30.73
C ALA A 29 4.95 25.28 -30.97
N ASN A 30 5.67 24.96 -29.89
CA ASN A 30 6.99 24.35 -29.95
C ASN A 30 6.96 22.90 -30.46
N CYS A 31 6.11 22.04 -29.88
CA CYS A 31 5.97 20.66 -30.36
C CYS A 31 4.92 20.46 -31.45
N ARG A 32 4.21 21.53 -31.85
CA ARG A 32 3.13 21.56 -32.86
C ARG A 32 2.06 20.50 -32.67
N LYS A 33 1.65 20.27 -31.42
CA LYS A 33 0.66 19.25 -31.05
C LYS A 33 -0.33 19.80 -30.04
N VAL A 34 -1.53 19.22 -30.03
CA VAL A 34 -2.51 19.44 -28.96
C VAL A 34 -2.12 18.61 -27.75
N VAL A 35 -1.83 19.27 -26.64
CA VAL A 35 -1.48 18.70 -25.34
C VAL A 35 -2.76 18.55 -24.52
N VAL A 36 -3.06 17.31 -24.13
CA VAL A 36 -4.23 16.97 -23.29
C VAL A 36 -3.78 16.91 -21.82
N ASP A 37 -4.57 17.50 -20.91
CA ASP A 37 -4.25 17.44 -19.48
C ASP A 37 -4.74 16.14 -18.84
N TYR A 38 -3.81 15.33 -18.34
CA TYR A 38 -4.10 14.07 -17.63
C TYR A 38 -3.76 14.15 -16.13
N THR A 39 -3.38 15.33 -15.63
CA THR A 39 -2.89 15.49 -14.24
C THR A 39 -3.95 15.16 -13.20
N ALA A 40 -5.23 15.38 -13.53
CA ALA A 40 -6.37 15.09 -12.66
C ALA A 40 -6.81 13.61 -12.69
N LEU A 41 -6.29 12.80 -13.61
CA LEU A 41 -6.75 11.42 -13.78
C LEU A 41 -6.05 10.45 -12.81
N SER A 42 -6.86 9.57 -12.23
CA SER A 42 -6.37 8.41 -11.48
C SER A 42 -5.77 7.34 -12.40
N ASP A 43 -4.95 6.45 -11.86
CA ASP A 43 -4.42 5.27 -12.54
C ASP A 43 -5.48 4.48 -13.32
N LYS A 44 -6.68 4.33 -12.75
CA LYS A 44 -7.79 3.59 -13.38
C LYS A 44 -8.33 4.34 -14.61
N GLU A 45 -8.53 5.64 -14.48
CA GLU A 45 -9.01 6.49 -15.56
C GLU A 45 -7.97 6.58 -16.68
N LEU A 46 -6.69 6.73 -16.31
CA LEU A 46 -5.58 6.75 -17.24
C LEU A 46 -5.48 5.44 -18.03
N MET A 47 -5.64 4.29 -17.37
CA MET A 47 -5.75 3.00 -18.05
C MET A 47 -6.96 2.93 -18.98
N ALA A 48 -8.13 3.42 -18.56
CA ALA A 48 -9.33 3.37 -19.39
C ALA A 48 -9.19 4.21 -20.66
N VAL A 49 -8.56 5.39 -20.56
CA VAL A 49 -8.24 6.26 -21.70
C VAL A 49 -7.30 5.54 -22.67
N PHE A 50 -6.14 5.06 -22.19
CA PHE A 50 -5.11 4.46 -23.05
C PHE A 50 -5.37 3.00 -23.46
N GLN A 51 -6.43 2.37 -22.95
CA GLN A 51 -6.94 1.11 -23.49
C GLN A 51 -7.69 1.31 -24.80
N LYS A 52 -8.41 2.42 -24.93
CA LYS A 52 -9.23 2.75 -26.11
C LYS A 52 -8.43 3.45 -27.21
N THR A 53 -7.28 4.03 -26.86
CA THR A 53 -6.43 4.77 -27.80
C THR A 53 -5.20 3.95 -28.21
N SER A 54 -5.01 3.76 -29.51
CA SER A 54 -3.83 3.07 -30.09
C SER A 54 -2.64 4.01 -30.33
N ALA A 55 -2.90 5.30 -30.56
CA ALA A 55 -1.88 6.33 -30.79
C ALA A 55 -2.14 7.53 -29.87
N PRO A 56 -1.65 7.51 -28.62
CA PRO A 56 -1.81 8.64 -27.73
C PRO A 56 -0.96 9.81 -28.24
N GLY A 57 -1.59 10.98 -28.34
CA GLY A 57 -0.97 12.19 -28.86
C GLY A 57 0.04 12.79 -27.88
N CYS A 58 -0.20 14.02 -27.49
CA CYS A 58 0.62 14.80 -26.57
C CYS A 58 -0.14 14.96 -25.26
N GLY A 59 0.53 14.90 -24.11
CA GLY A 59 -0.16 15.03 -22.82
C GLY A 59 0.67 15.67 -21.74
N ARG A 60 -0.03 16.26 -20.77
CA ARG A 60 0.51 16.80 -19.52
C ARG A 60 0.25 15.79 -18.41
N PHE A 61 1.30 15.43 -17.69
CA PHE A 61 1.26 14.39 -16.66
C PHE A 61 2.00 14.82 -15.41
N ARG A 62 1.59 14.23 -14.29
CA ARG A 62 2.32 14.23 -13.03
C ARG A 62 3.52 13.28 -13.14
N ASN A 63 4.62 13.58 -12.46
CA ASN A 63 5.83 12.73 -12.51
C ASN A 63 5.58 11.29 -12.06
N ASP A 64 4.69 11.06 -11.10
CA ASP A 64 4.35 9.73 -10.59
C ASP A 64 3.43 8.93 -11.53
N GLN A 65 2.80 9.58 -12.52
CA GLN A 65 2.06 8.90 -13.59
C GLN A 65 3.00 8.35 -14.69
N LEU A 66 4.24 8.82 -14.76
CA LEU A 66 5.22 8.45 -15.79
C LEU A 66 6.18 7.36 -15.30
N ASN A 67 6.72 6.58 -16.24
CA ASN A 67 7.76 5.57 -16.01
C ASN A 67 7.43 4.51 -14.93
N CYS A 68 6.18 4.43 -14.48
CA CYS A 68 5.67 3.44 -13.56
C CYS A 68 4.72 2.48 -14.29
N PHE A 69 4.60 1.24 -13.81
CA PHE A 69 3.61 0.29 -14.32
C PHE A 69 2.30 0.43 -13.54
N ILE A 70 1.28 0.92 -14.24
CA ILE A 70 -0.09 0.98 -13.75
C ILE A 70 -0.68 -0.43 -13.80
N ASN A 71 -1.18 -0.91 -12.65
CA ASN A 71 -1.66 -2.28 -12.50
C ASN A 71 -3.15 -2.30 -12.16
N PRO A 72 -4.01 -2.96 -12.96
CA PRO A 72 -5.46 -3.00 -12.75
C PRO A 72 -5.92 -3.60 -11.41
N ALA A 73 -5.06 -4.36 -10.73
CA ALA A 73 -5.37 -5.03 -9.47
C ALA A 73 -5.05 -4.20 -8.21
N ARG A 74 -4.36 -3.05 -8.32
CA ARG A 74 -4.15 -2.16 -7.18
C ARG A 74 -5.35 -1.25 -7.01
N GLN A 75 -6.45 -1.82 -6.52
CA GLN A 75 -7.53 -1.02 -5.96
C GLN A 75 -7.33 -0.94 -4.45
N ASN A 76 -7.15 0.28 -3.96
CA ASN A 76 -7.39 0.58 -2.56
C ASN A 76 -8.91 0.48 -2.33
N LEU A 77 -9.38 -0.73 -2.02
CA LEU A 77 -10.78 -1.04 -1.68
C LEU A 77 -11.11 -0.63 -0.24
N SER A 78 -10.64 0.54 0.22
CA SER A 78 -10.89 1.00 1.59
C SER A 78 -12.35 1.41 1.81
N GLY A 79 -13.11 1.76 0.77
CA GLY A 79 -14.49 2.25 0.91
C GLY A 79 -15.61 1.21 0.74
N TRP A 80 -15.43 0.21 -0.13
CA TRP A 80 -16.53 -0.69 -0.52
C TRP A 80 -16.75 -1.86 0.45
N ARG A 81 -15.72 -2.27 1.22
CA ARG A 81 -15.77 -3.48 2.06
C ARG A 81 -16.72 -3.39 3.27
N HIS A 82 -17.16 -2.19 3.65
CA HIS A 82 -18.08 -1.99 4.77
C HIS A 82 -19.54 -2.31 4.43
N TRP A 83 -19.95 -2.27 3.16
CA TRP A 83 -21.36 -2.50 2.78
C TRP A 83 -21.71 -3.98 2.61
N ILE A 84 -20.74 -4.84 2.28
CA ILE A 84 -20.97 -6.29 2.16
C ILE A 84 -21.11 -6.96 3.55
N SER A 85 -20.61 -6.31 4.62
CA SER A 85 -20.72 -6.84 5.98
C SER A 85 -22.11 -6.68 6.60
N PHE A 86 -22.99 -5.85 6.04
CA PHE A 86 -24.36 -5.65 6.55
C PHE A 86 -25.40 -6.62 5.97
N LEU A 87 -25.10 -7.36 4.89
CA LEU A 87 -26.02 -8.36 4.33
C LEU A 87 -25.86 -9.78 4.94
N ALA A 88 -24.74 -10.06 5.59
CA ALA A 88 -24.50 -11.37 6.22
C ALA A 88 -25.16 -11.53 7.60
N ALA A 89 -25.59 -10.45 8.25
CA ALA A 89 -26.24 -10.48 9.57
C ALA A 89 -27.78 -10.63 9.51
N GLY A 90 -28.40 -10.49 8.33
CA GLY A 90 -29.86 -10.53 8.18
C GLY A 90 -30.48 -11.92 8.05
N ILE A 91 -29.69 -12.98 7.85
CA ILE A 91 -30.22 -14.32 7.49
C ILE A 91 -30.21 -15.32 8.68
N LEU A 92 -29.69 -14.95 9.85
CA LEU A 92 -29.73 -15.82 11.04
C LEU A 92 -30.70 -15.37 12.15
N GLY A 93 -31.54 -14.35 11.90
CA GLY A 93 -32.45 -13.77 12.88
C GLY A 93 -33.84 -14.40 13.00
N LEU A 94 -34.08 -15.58 12.43
CA LEU A 94 -35.35 -16.30 12.54
C LEU A 94 -35.14 -17.69 13.13
N GLN A 95 -34.94 -17.75 14.44
CA GLN A 95 -35.35 -18.89 15.25
C GLN A 95 -36.14 -18.35 16.43
N THR A 96 -37.30 -18.95 16.64
CA THR A 96 -38.42 -18.43 17.40
C THR A 96 -38.16 -18.47 18.90
N VAL A 97 -38.47 -17.35 19.55
CA VAL A 97 -38.64 -17.22 20.99
C VAL A 97 -39.65 -18.26 21.47
N ARG A 98 -39.23 -19.17 22.35
CA ARG A 98 -40.13 -19.83 23.30
C ARG A 98 -39.77 -19.37 24.69
N ALA A 99 -40.47 -18.31 25.12
CA ALA A 99 -40.57 -17.94 26.51
C ALA A 99 -41.37 -19.02 27.25
N GLN A 100 -40.74 -19.74 28.17
CA GLN A 100 -41.46 -20.38 29.27
C GLN A 100 -41.17 -19.57 30.53
N SER A 101 -42.13 -18.68 30.77
CA SER A 101 -42.50 -18.21 32.09
C SER A 101 -42.66 -19.40 33.04
N ASN A 102 -42.00 -19.37 34.18
CA ASN A 102 -42.67 -19.67 35.45
C ASN A 102 -41.99 -18.87 36.57
N GLN A 103 -42.79 -17.96 37.10
CA GLN A 103 -42.51 -17.20 38.31
C GLN A 103 -42.70 -18.07 39.57
N THR A 104 -42.05 -17.61 40.65
CA THR A 104 -42.43 -17.73 42.06
C THR A 104 -42.31 -19.12 42.73
N ASN A 105 -41.32 -19.26 43.62
CA ASN A 105 -41.56 -19.00 45.04
C ASN A 105 -40.26 -18.88 45.88
N SER A 106 -40.28 -17.78 46.64
CA SER A 106 -39.63 -17.42 47.92
C SER A 106 -38.83 -18.45 48.74
N PHE A 107 -37.70 -17.96 49.28
CA PHE A 107 -37.32 -17.90 50.72
C PHE A 107 -37.20 -19.24 51.48
N ALA A 108 -36.17 -19.60 52.24
CA ALA A 108 -34.94 -18.99 52.74
C ALA A 108 -33.99 -20.15 53.14
N GLU A 109 -32.72 -19.86 53.44
CA GLU A 109 -32.10 -20.13 54.75
C GLU A 109 -30.57 -20.02 54.66
N ARG A 110 -29.99 -19.26 55.60
CA ARG A 110 -28.55 -19.13 55.81
C ARG A 110 -28.02 -20.40 56.48
N THR A 111 -26.71 -20.66 56.36
CA THR A 111 -25.77 -20.95 57.49
C THR A 111 -24.62 -21.91 57.10
N THR A 112 -23.40 -21.35 57.13
CA THR A 112 -22.07 -21.92 57.50
C THR A 112 -21.50 -23.24 56.95
N THR A 113 -20.38 -23.09 56.22
CA THR A 113 -19.02 -23.70 56.41
C THR A 113 -18.83 -25.24 56.27
N PRO A 114 -17.58 -25.74 56.25
CA PRO A 114 -16.76 -26.07 55.07
C PRO A 114 -16.64 -27.58 54.83
N LYS A 115 -16.18 -28.01 53.65
CA LYS A 115 -15.40 -29.27 53.57
C LYS A 115 -14.46 -29.32 52.38
N ASN A 116 -13.20 -29.29 52.75
CA ASN A 116 -12.02 -29.62 51.98
C ASN A 116 -12.10 -31.08 51.53
N SER A 117 -11.97 -31.36 50.23
CA SER A 117 -11.70 -32.70 49.72
C SER A 117 -10.73 -32.62 48.54
N LEU A 118 -9.49 -33.00 48.85
CA LEU A 118 -8.36 -33.14 47.96
C LEU A 118 -8.71 -34.09 46.80
N ARG A 119 -8.47 -33.66 45.56
CA ARG A 119 -8.51 -34.54 44.37
C ARG A 119 -7.09 -35.04 44.04
N PRO A 120 -6.95 -36.27 43.50
CA PRO A 120 -5.66 -36.84 43.14
C PRO A 120 -5.09 -36.19 41.87
N ILE A 121 -3.78 -35.97 41.86
CA ILE A 121 -3.01 -35.48 40.72
C ILE A 121 -2.88 -36.62 39.70
N ILE A 122 -3.47 -36.47 38.52
CA ILE A 122 -3.10 -37.21 37.31
C ILE A 122 -2.18 -36.27 36.52
N PRO A 123 -0.94 -36.67 36.15
CA PRO A 123 -0.11 -35.84 35.31
C PRO A 123 -0.63 -35.88 33.86
N ASP A 124 -1.17 -34.75 33.41
CA ASP A 124 -1.51 -34.52 32.01
C ASP A 124 -0.23 -34.56 31.15
N ILE A 125 -0.16 -35.54 30.25
CA ILE A 125 0.81 -35.52 29.14
C ILE A 125 0.39 -34.36 28.23
N PRO A 126 1.24 -33.33 28.02
CA PRO A 126 0.87 -32.25 27.13
C PRO A 126 0.75 -32.80 25.70
N PRO A 127 -0.29 -32.40 24.93
CA PRO A 127 -0.36 -32.74 23.53
C PRO A 127 0.85 -32.12 22.85
N ILE A 128 1.60 -32.94 22.13
CA ILE A 128 2.68 -32.51 21.23
C ILE A 128 2.04 -31.52 20.25
N LYS A 129 2.19 -30.22 20.53
CA LYS A 129 1.80 -29.18 19.60
C LYS A 129 2.76 -29.28 18.42
N SER A 130 2.19 -29.68 17.31
CA SER A 130 2.73 -29.61 15.97
C SER A 130 3.55 -28.34 15.78
N SER A 131 4.79 -28.53 15.31
CA SER A 131 5.74 -27.56 14.79
C SER A 131 5.11 -26.19 14.48
N SER A 132 5.24 -25.27 15.43
CA SER A 132 4.88 -23.87 15.23
C SER A 132 5.74 -23.29 14.11
N ASP A 133 5.10 -22.82 13.03
CA ASP A 133 5.61 -21.80 12.11
C ASP A 133 6.09 -20.64 12.99
N THR A 134 7.38 -20.62 13.33
CA THR A 134 7.94 -19.71 14.33
C THR A 134 7.98 -18.33 13.69
N ASP A 135 7.05 -17.46 14.11
CA ASP A 135 7.08 -16.04 13.79
C ASP A 135 8.41 -15.49 14.31
N MET A 136 9.30 -15.14 13.39
CA MET A 136 10.57 -14.49 13.71
C MET A 136 10.34 -13.00 13.86
N SER A 137 11.07 -12.36 14.77
CA SER A 137 11.07 -10.91 14.92
C SER A 137 12.39 -10.31 14.45
N TRP A 138 12.31 -9.13 13.84
CA TRP A 138 13.43 -8.32 13.42
C TRP A 138 13.25 -6.90 13.92
N THR A 139 14.32 -6.26 14.35
CA THR A 139 14.33 -4.82 14.64
C THR A 139 14.83 -4.07 13.41
N VAL A 140 13.95 -3.27 12.81
CA VAL A 140 14.26 -2.43 11.66
C VAL A 140 14.44 -1.01 12.12
N SER A 141 15.58 -0.42 11.78
CA SER A 141 15.93 0.96 12.10
C SER A 141 16.44 1.70 10.87
N GLY A 142 16.31 3.02 10.88
CA GLY A 142 16.78 3.86 9.77
C GLY A 142 16.38 5.32 9.99
N ARG A 143 16.65 6.16 8.99
CA ARG A 143 16.28 7.58 9.02
C ARG A 143 15.53 7.99 7.77
N PHE A 144 14.52 8.83 7.93
CA PHE A 144 13.85 9.51 6.83
C PHE A 144 14.36 10.94 6.74
N MET A 145 14.87 11.28 5.57
CA MET A 145 15.35 12.61 5.23
C MET A 145 14.44 13.20 4.14
N ARG A 146 14.39 14.51 4.03
CA ARG A 146 13.68 15.26 2.99
C ARG A 146 14.67 16.11 2.23
N SER A 147 14.73 15.93 0.92
CA SER A 147 15.44 16.83 0.01
C SER A 147 14.51 17.92 -0.49
N ASP A 148 14.95 19.18 -0.41
CA ASP A 148 14.29 20.32 -1.03
C ASP A 148 14.73 20.52 -2.50
N SER A 149 14.11 21.52 -3.13
CA SER A 149 14.43 22.08 -4.46
C SER A 149 15.90 22.38 -4.72
N ALA A 150 16.59 22.88 -3.70
CA ALA A 150 17.96 23.35 -3.78
C ALA A 150 18.96 22.23 -3.48
N GLY A 151 18.49 21.01 -3.23
CA GLY A 151 19.30 19.85 -2.87
C GLY A 151 19.70 19.82 -1.39
N ASN A 152 19.13 20.68 -0.54
CA ASN A 152 19.35 20.61 0.89
C ASN A 152 18.54 19.47 1.49
N VAL A 153 19.18 18.73 2.40
CA VAL A 153 18.59 17.55 3.03
C VAL A 153 18.30 17.87 4.50
N SER A 154 17.06 17.64 4.93
CA SER A 154 16.57 17.90 6.30
C SER A 154 15.87 16.67 6.89
N PRO A 155 15.98 16.40 8.20
CA PRO A 155 15.31 15.24 8.80
C PRO A 155 13.80 15.39 8.77
N VAL A 156 13.07 14.29 8.53
CA VAL A 156 11.61 14.27 8.56
C VAL A 156 11.14 13.88 9.96
N ALA A 157 10.84 14.88 10.79
CA ALA A 157 10.34 14.64 12.15
C ALA A 157 8.84 14.33 12.22
N GLN A 158 8.44 13.53 13.23
CA GLN A 158 7.05 13.21 13.57
C GLN A 158 6.23 12.52 12.46
N ALA A 159 6.88 11.95 11.45
CA ALA A 159 6.18 11.33 10.34
C ALA A 159 5.82 9.87 10.64
N HIS A 160 4.68 9.43 10.09
CA HIS A 160 4.21 8.07 10.25
C HIS A 160 4.98 7.13 9.33
N VAL A 161 5.84 6.30 9.91
CA VAL A 161 6.53 5.23 9.21
C VAL A 161 5.65 4.00 9.26
N THR A 162 5.39 3.39 8.11
CA THR A 162 4.68 2.12 8.01
C THR A 162 5.55 1.10 7.29
N ILE A 163 5.70 -0.08 7.90
CA ILE A 163 6.30 -1.26 7.28
C ILE A 163 5.16 -2.25 6.99
N GLY A 164 5.04 -2.70 5.75
CA GLY A 164 3.98 -3.59 5.30
C GLY A 164 4.51 -4.89 4.69
N GLN A 165 3.83 -5.98 5.04
CA GLN A 165 3.94 -7.31 4.43
C GLN A 165 2.52 -7.81 4.12
N THR A 166 2.37 -8.79 3.20
CA THR A 166 1.06 -9.35 2.84
C THR A 166 0.24 -9.74 4.09
N GLY A 167 -0.77 -8.92 4.43
CA GLY A 167 -1.67 -9.15 5.57
C GLY A 167 -1.20 -8.66 6.94
N LYS A 168 0.02 -8.11 7.08
CA LYS A 168 0.55 -7.53 8.33
C LYS A 168 1.15 -6.14 8.09
N THR A 169 0.91 -5.19 8.99
CA THR A 169 1.50 -3.84 8.93
C THR A 169 1.95 -3.40 10.31
N TRP A 170 3.11 -2.77 10.38
CA TRP A 170 3.68 -2.17 11.60
C TRP A 170 3.87 -0.68 11.38
N GLN A 171 3.69 0.10 12.44
CA GLN A 171 3.80 1.55 12.36
C GLN A 171 4.62 2.11 13.52
N THR A 172 5.37 3.17 13.24
CA THR A 172 6.07 3.98 14.24
C THR A 172 6.10 5.44 13.79
N ARG A 173 6.69 6.32 14.61
CA ARG A 173 6.94 7.71 14.25
C ARG A 173 8.43 8.01 14.24
N THR A 174 8.85 8.90 13.34
CA THR A 174 10.20 9.42 13.37
C THR A 174 10.38 10.43 14.52
N ASP A 175 11.57 10.42 15.11
CA ASP A 175 11.99 11.41 16.12
C ASP A 175 12.39 12.75 15.47
N SER A 176 12.89 13.70 16.27
CA SER A 176 13.36 15.01 15.79
C SER A 176 14.54 14.93 14.81
N THR A 177 15.26 13.82 14.79
CA THR A 177 16.39 13.55 13.88
C THR A 177 15.97 12.78 12.63
N GLY A 178 14.67 12.48 12.47
CA GLY A 178 14.16 11.66 11.38
C GLY A 178 14.37 10.16 11.56
N SER A 179 14.91 9.74 12.71
CA SER A 179 15.22 8.34 13.01
C SER A 179 13.99 7.58 13.47
N PHE A 180 13.93 6.29 13.13
CA PHE A 180 12.89 5.37 13.59
C PHE A 180 13.49 4.02 13.98
N SER A 181 12.79 3.31 14.87
CA SER A 181 13.07 1.91 15.20
C SER A 181 11.76 1.19 15.42
N LEU A 182 11.61 0.00 14.81
CA LEU A 182 10.38 -0.78 14.84
C LEU A 182 10.66 -2.28 14.77
N SER A 183 10.03 -3.03 15.67
CA SER A 183 10.08 -4.48 15.64
C SER A 183 8.99 -5.04 14.71
N VAL A 184 9.41 -5.76 13.68
CA VAL A 184 8.54 -6.41 12.70
C VAL A 184 8.62 -7.92 12.87
N SER A 185 7.53 -8.64 12.57
CA SER A 185 7.52 -10.10 12.68
C SER A 185 7.02 -10.78 11.42
N GLY A 186 7.65 -11.88 11.02
CA GLY A 186 7.32 -12.56 9.78
C GLY A 186 7.78 -14.00 9.75
N LYS A 187 7.44 -14.66 8.65
CA LYS A 187 7.74 -16.08 8.45
C LYS A 187 9.22 -16.29 8.17
N ARG A 188 9.72 -17.49 8.48
CA ARG A 188 11.13 -17.93 8.37
C ARG A 188 11.78 -17.81 6.98
N ARG A 189 11.02 -17.53 5.92
CA ARG A 189 11.55 -17.33 4.56
C ARG A 189 11.98 -15.88 4.37
N ILE A 190 12.92 -15.62 3.45
CA ILE A 190 13.25 -14.25 3.05
C ILE A 190 11.94 -13.56 2.64
N THR A 191 11.63 -12.47 3.32
CA THR A 191 10.39 -11.74 3.13
C THR A 191 10.73 -10.32 2.73
N GLU A 192 10.19 -9.90 1.59
CA GLU A 192 10.29 -8.53 1.11
C GLU A 192 9.25 -7.69 1.85
N PHE A 193 9.72 -6.65 2.55
CA PHE A 193 8.89 -5.68 3.24
C PHE A 193 8.90 -4.39 2.45
N ALA A 194 7.76 -3.69 2.40
CA ALA A 194 7.69 -2.33 1.90
C ALA A 194 7.65 -1.35 3.06
N ILE A 195 8.49 -0.34 3.04
CA ILE A 195 8.47 0.75 4.01
C ILE A 195 8.08 2.05 3.32
N TRP A 196 7.21 2.83 3.95
CA TRP A 196 6.86 4.17 3.51
C TRP A 196 6.64 5.12 4.67
N CYS A 197 6.83 6.40 4.39
CA CYS A 197 6.60 7.49 5.33
C CYS A 197 5.43 8.34 4.82
N SER A 198 4.47 8.64 5.68
CA SER A 198 3.40 9.60 5.41
C SER A 198 3.48 10.75 6.42
N ASN A 199 3.70 11.96 5.90
CA ASN A 199 3.47 13.21 6.63
C ASN A 199 2.23 13.91 6.03
N THR A 200 1.63 14.88 6.72
CA THR A 200 0.44 15.65 6.32
C THR A 200 0.61 16.53 5.06
N GLY A 201 1.60 16.23 4.23
CA GLY A 201 1.79 16.79 2.90
C GLY A 201 2.68 15.87 2.06
N ARG A 202 2.06 15.07 1.19
CA ARG A 202 2.56 14.54 -0.10
C ARG A 202 4.00 13.96 -0.21
N LEU A 203 4.69 13.65 0.88
CA LEU A 203 5.97 12.95 0.82
C LEU A 203 5.73 11.47 0.52
N HIS A 204 6.14 11.02 -0.66
CA HIS A 204 6.03 9.62 -1.09
C HIS A 204 7.44 9.00 -1.18
N ALA A 205 8.04 8.65 -0.04
CA ALA A 205 9.19 7.75 -0.02
C ALA A 205 8.70 6.32 0.20
N LYS A 206 8.92 5.45 -0.78
CA LYS A 206 8.63 4.01 -0.68
C LYS A 206 9.85 3.22 -1.12
N THR A 207 10.37 2.36 -0.25
CA THR A 207 11.44 1.42 -0.59
C THR A 207 11.08 0.01 -0.11
N THR A 208 11.79 -1.00 -0.60
CA THR A 208 11.67 -2.38 -0.15
C THR A 208 12.98 -2.90 0.44
N PHE A 209 12.88 -3.76 1.44
CA PHE A 209 14.04 -4.43 2.03
C PHE A 209 13.72 -5.89 2.31
N SER A 210 14.76 -6.72 2.40
CA SER A 210 14.63 -8.15 2.71
C SER A 210 15.11 -8.42 4.13
N ALA A 211 14.31 -9.18 4.90
CA ALA A 211 14.76 -9.67 6.20
C ALA A 211 15.26 -11.11 6.08
N SER A 212 16.46 -11.37 6.64
CA SER A 212 17.02 -12.71 6.75
C SER A 212 16.94 -13.21 8.20
N PRO A 213 16.65 -14.50 8.43
CA PRO A 213 16.70 -15.12 9.75
C PRO A 213 18.03 -14.95 10.49
N LEU A 214 19.12 -14.74 9.77
CA LEU A 214 20.49 -14.61 10.30
C LEU A 214 20.82 -13.19 10.80
N SER A 215 19.98 -12.20 10.50
CA SER A 215 20.23 -10.78 10.79
C SER A 215 19.05 -10.20 11.60
N PRO A 216 19.01 -10.37 12.93
CA PRO A 216 17.89 -9.93 13.78
C PRO A 216 17.73 -8.41 13.84
N SER A 217 18.79 -7.66 13.53
CA SER A 217 18.77 -6.21 13.38
C SER A 217 19.05 -5.83 11.92
N ILE A 218 18.21 -4.96 11.37
CA ILE A 218 18.29 -4.43 10.01
C ILE A 218 18.40 -2.91 10.12
N VAL A 219 19.52 -2.38 9.65
CA VAL A 219 19.76 -0.94 9.56
C VAL A 219 19.61 -0.54 8.10
N LEU A 220 18.63 0.31 7.80
CA LEU A 220 18.42 0.87 6.47
C LEU A 220 19.30 2.09 6.29
N GLU A 221 19.78 2.29 5.06
CA GLU A 221 20.38 3.55 4.63
C GLU A 221 19.36 4.70 4.71
N ASP A 222 19.86 5.93 4.71
CA ASP A 222 19.01 7.12 4.81
C ASP A 222 18.00 7.17 3.65
N ILE A 223 16.71 7.10 3.99
CA ILE A 223 15.63 7.12 3.02
C ILE A 223 15.28 8.58 2.74
N VAL A 224 15.78 9.09 1.61
CA VAL A 224 15.50 10.47 1.18
C VAL A 224 14.16 10.54 0.45
N ALA A 225 13.20 11.20 1.07
CA ALA A 225 11.97 11.66 0.44
C ALA A 225 12.24 12.96 -0.31
N TYR A 226 11.78 13.04 -1.54
CA TYR A 226 11.78 14.30 -2.29
C TYR A 226 10.45 14.97 -2.03
N GLU A 227 10.49 16.20 -1.50
CA GLU A 227 9.31 17.06 -1.58
C GLU A 227 9.05 17.25 -3.08
N PRO A 228 7.82 17.01 -3.58
CA PRO A 228 7.53 17.25 -4.98
C PRO A 228 7.68 18.75 -5.21
N GLU A 229 8.89 19.17 -5.60
CA GLU A 229 9.16 20.41 -6.26
C GLU A 229 8.05 20.61 -7.26
N HIS A 230 7.34 21.75 -7.15
CA HIS A 230 6.39 22.29 -8.14
C HIS A 230 6.18 21.29 -9.25
N MET A 231 5.18 20.40 -9.08
CA MET A 231 4.86 19.30 -9.98
C MET A 231 5.30 19.70 -11.38
N ARG A 232 6.49 19.26 -11.81
CA ARG A 232 7.05 19.74 -13.08
C ARG A 232 6.17 19.09 -14.11
N ASP A 233 5.17 19.84 -14.54
CA ASP A 233 4.28 19.42 -15.59
C ASP A 233 5.16 19.14 -16.78
N ILE A 234 5.28 17.87 -17.15
CA ILE A 234 5.90 17.52 -18.41
C ILE A 234 4.84 17.85 -19.46
N THR A 235 4.95 19.06 -20.01
CA THR A 235 4.04 19.63 -20.99
C THR A 235 4.36 19.11 -22.38
N GLY A 236 3.90 17.90 -22.65
CA GLY A 236 3.92 17.37 -24.00
C GLY A 236 5.24 16.73 -24.44
N GLY A 237 5.20 16.16 -25.63
CA GLY A 237 6.07 15.09 -26.09
C GLY A 237 5.22 13.90 -26.53
N GLY A 238 5.67 13.15 -27.54
CA GLY A 238 4.91 11.99 -28.03
C GLY A 238 4.78 10.94 -26.92
N ILE A 239 3.55 10.56 -26.57
CA ILE A 239 3.29 9.54 -25.56
C ILE A 239 3.64 8.17 -26.14
N VAL A 240 4.46 7.41 -25.42
CA VAL A 240 4.77 6.01 -25.73
C VAL A 240 4.15 5.12 -24.66
N LEU A 241 3.41 4.10 -25.12
CA LEU A 241 2.75 3.13 -24.25
C LEU A 241 3.53 1.81 -24.27
N ILE A 242 4.15 1.49 -23.13
CA ILE A 242 4.78 0.18 -22.94
C ILE A 242 3.78 -0.76 -22.28
N ARG A 243 3.42 -1.83 -22.98
CA ARG A 243 2.55 -2.90 -22.45
C ARG A 243 3.42 -4.08 -22.03
N LYS A 244 3.23 -4.61 -20.80
CA LYS A 244 3.92 -5.85 -20.43
C LYS A 244 3.51 -7.00 -21.35
N PRO A 245 4.46 -7.81 -21.85
CA PRO A 245 4.13 -9.00 -22.62
C PRO A 245 3.32 -9.99 -21.77
N SER A 246 2.42 -10.73 -22.40
CA SER A 246 1.68 -11.80 -21.71
C SER A 246 2.64 -12.90 -21.27
N ARG A 247 2.32 -13.57 -20.16
CA ARG A 247 3.12 -14.72 -19.66
C ARG A 247 3.36 -15.77 -20.75
N LEU A 248 2.35 -16.02 -21.58
CA LEU A 248 2.45 -16.92 -22.74
C LEU A 248 3.51 -16.47 -23.77
N LYS A 249 3.58 -15.17 -24.10
CA LYS A 249 4.59 -14.64 -25.03
C LYS A 249 6.00 -14.69 -24.46
N VAL A 250 6.15 -14.46 -23.15
CA VAL A 250 7.44 -14.60 -22.47
C VAL A 250 7.90 -16.06 -22.46
N TRP A 251 6.98 -16.98 -22.19
CA TRP A 251 7.24 -18.41 -22.19
C TRP A 251 7.60 -18.94 -23.59
N MET A 252 6.85 -18.55 -24.62
CA MET A 252 7.16 -18.89 -26.02
C MET A 252 8.56 -18.41 -26.43
N ARG A 253 8.96 -17.18 -26.07
CA ARG A 253 10.33 -16.69 -26.38
C ARG A 253 11.44 -17.50 -25.70
N LYS A 254 11.17 -18.11 -24.54
CA LYS A 254 12.13 -18.97 -23.83
C LYS A 254 12.24 -20.39 -24.40
N LEU A 255 11.25 -20.84 -25.17
CA LEU A 255 11.24 -22.17 -25.79
C LEU A 255 11.91 -22.20 -27.17
N PHE A 256 12.04 -21.04 -27.80
CA PHE A 256 12.56 -20.89 -29.17
C PHE A 256 13.82 -20.00 -29.22
N GLN A 257 14.58 -19.94 -28.12
CA GLN A 257 15.95 -19.42 -28.02
C GLN A 257 16.85 -20.55 -27.50
#